data_AF-A0A9D2JKL6-F1
#
_entry.id   AF-A0A9D2JKL6-F1
#
_cell.length_a   1.000
_cell.length_b   1.000
_cell.length_c   1.000
_cell.angle_alpha   90.00
_cell.angle_beta   90.00
_cell.angle_gamma   90.00
#
_symmetry.space_group_name_H-M   'P 1'
#
loop_
_entity.id
_entity.type
_entity.pdbx_description
1 polymer ?
#
loop_
_entity_poly.entity_id
_entity_poly.type
_entity_poly.pdbx_seq_one_letter_code
_entity_poly.pdbx_strand_id
1 'polypeptide(L)' 'MDKQYKLWYTHPANDWNEALPLGNGRLGVMAYGRPERELLQINEETLWSGLHIDRNNPFTLENLPKIRELVLEGKIQE' A
#
# COMPACT_ATOMS: atom_id res chain seq x y z
N MET A 1 -28.61 13.29 -19.05
CA MET A 1 -27.94 12.07 -19.54
C MET A 1 -26.70 11.88 -18.69
N ASP A 2 -26.63 10.76 -17.97
CA ASP A 2 -25.52 10.47 -17.06
C ASP A 2 -24.22 10.32 -17.83
N LYS A 3 -23.16 11.00 -17.36
CA LYS A 3 -21.85 10.95 -17.98
C LYS A 3 -21.10 9.75 -17.41
N GLN A 4 -20.94 8.69 -18.21
CA GLN A 4 -20.25 7.48 -17.77
C GLN A 4 -18.74 7.61 -17.95
N TYR A 5 -18.01 7.72 -16.83
CA TYR A 5 -16.55 7.61 -16.84
C TYR A 5 -16.16 6.14 -16.85
N LYS A 6 -15.59 5.67 -17.96
CA LYS A 6 -15.24 4.27 -18.18
C LYS A 6 -13.80 4.16 -18.68
N LEU A 7 -13.09 3.20 -18.12
CA LEU A 7 -11.84 2.67 -18.69
C LEU A 7 -12.20 1.43 -19.52
N TRP A 8 -11.72 1.37 -20.77
CA TRP A 8 -12.03 0.28 -21.70
C TRP A 8 -10.82 -0.01 -22.59
N TYR A 9 -10.59 -1.30 -22.86
CA TYR A 9 -9.43 -1.79 -23.60
C TYR A 9 -9.88 -2.89 -24.57
N THR A 10 -9.15 -3.04 -25.67
CA THR A 10 -9.46 -4.02 -26.73
C THR A 10 -8.67 -5.32 -26.61
N HIS A 11 -7.78 -5.42 -25.63
CA HIS A 11 -6.90 -6.56 -25.40
C HIS A 11 -6.81 -6.86 -23.89
N PRO A 12 -6.57 -8.13 -23.50
CA PRO A 12 -6.33 -8.49 -22.11
C PRO A 12 -5.02 -7.89 -21.58
N ALA A 13 -4.92 -7.76 -20.26
CA ALA A 13 -3.71 -7.31 -19.58
C ALA A 13 -2.57 -8.33 -19.70
N ASN A 14 -1.38 -7.85 -20.11
CA ASN A 14 -0.16 -8.64 -20.16
C ASN A 14 0.48 -8.75 -18.77
N ASP A 15 0.48 -7.66 -18.00
CA ASP A 15 1.04 -7.59 -16.65
C ASP A 15 0.10 -6.87 -15.66
N TRP A 16 0.54 -6.78 -14.41
CA TRP A 16 -0.25 -6.25 -13.30
C TRP A 16 -0.67 -4.79 -13.47
N ASN A 17 0.14 -3.96 -14.14
CA ASN A 17 -0.13 -2.53 -14.33
C ASN A 17 -1.25 -2.29 -15.35
N GLU A 18 -1.53 -3.26 -16.22
CA GLU A 18 -2.60 -3.20 -17.22
C GLU A 18 -3.92 -3.80 -16.71
N ALA A 19 -3.88 -4.57 -15.61
CA ALA A 19 -5.06 -5.18 -15.02
C ALA A 19 -5.94 -4.13 -14.32
N LEU A 20 -7.26 -4.33 -14.33
CA LEU A 20 -8.18 -3.35 -13.78
C LEU A 20 -8.50 -3.63 -12.30
N PRO A 21 -8.32 -2.63 -11.41
CA PRO A 21 -8.65 -2.77 -10.00
C PRO A 21 -10.15 -2.61 -9.76
N LEU A 22 -10.71 -3.51 -8.96
CA LEU A 22 -12.03 -3.35 -8.33
C LEU A 22 -11.90 -3.63 -6.84
N GLY A 23 -12.72 -2.97 -6.02
CA GLY A 23 -12.72 -3.21 -4.58
C GLY A 23 -13.90 -2.59 -3.85
N ASN A 24 -14.13 -3.07 -2.63
CA ASN A 24 -15.20 -2.60 -1.76
C ASN A 24 -14.68 -2.01 -0.43
N GLY A 25 -13.41 -1.64 -0.38
CA GLY A 25 -12.72 -1.19 0.83
C GLY A 25 -12.01 -2.32 1.57
N ARG A 26 -12.60 -3.52 1.65
CA ARG A 26 -12.01 -4.68 2.33
C ARG A 26 -11.35 -5.68 1.37
N LEU A 27 -12.11 -6.08 0.35
CA LEU A 27 -11.64 -6.99 -0.70
C LEU A 27 -11.25 -6.19 -1.94
N GLY A 28 -10.14 -6.58 -2.54
CA GLY A 28 -9.66 -6.06 -3.82
C GLY A 28 -9.47 -7.18 -4.83
N VAL A 29 -9.64 -6.86 -6.11
CA VAL A 29 -9.29 -7.76 -7.22
C VAL A 29 -8.64 -6.97 -8.35
N MET A 30 -7.61 -7.57 -8.95
CA MET A 30 -7.08 -7.14 -10.25
C MET A 30 -7.57 -8.11 -11.31
N ALA A 31 -8.36 -7.61 -12.27
CA ALA A 31 -8.93 -8.40 -13.35
C ALA A 31 -8.12 -8.25 -14.65
N TYR A 32 -7.68 -9.37 -15.23
CA TYR A 32 -6.80 -9.37 -16.41
C TYR A 32 -7.55 -9.44 -17.74
N GLY A 33 -8.78 -9.94 -17.78
CA GLY A 33 -9.62 -10.00 -18.98
C GLY A 33 -9.22 -11.09 -19.98
N ARG A 34 -8.51 -12.14 -19.55
CA ARG A 34 -7.97 -13.19 -20.43
C ARG A 34 -9.10 -14.10 -20.98
N PRO A 35 -9.31 -14.21 -22.30
CA PRO A 35 -10.46 -14.91 -22.87
C PRO A 35 -10.52 -16.41 -22.58
N GLU A 36 -9.40 -17.13 -22.66
CA GLU A 36 -9.37 -18.59 -22.46
C GLU A 36 -9.29 -18.98 -20.99
N ARG A 37 -8.50 -18.23 -20.22
CA ARG A 37 -8.28 -18.49 -18.79
C ARG A 37 -8.03 -17.17 -18.06
N GLU A 38 -9.08 -16.69 -17.41
CA GLU A 38 -9.03 -15.48 -16.60
C GLU A 38 -8.04 -15.62 -15.43
N LEU A 39 -7.43 -14.50 -15.05
CA LEU A 39 -6.69 -14.34 -13.82
C LEU A 39 -7.34 -13.22 -13.00
N LEU A 40 -7.83 -13.60 -11.82
CA LEU A 40 -8.27 -12.66 -10.79
C LEU A 40 -7.28 -12.73 -9.63
N GLN A 41 -6.43 -11.72 -9.50
CA GLN A 41 -5.56 -11.61 -8.32
C GLN A 41 -6.34 -10.93 -7.20
N ILE A 42 -6.41 -11.56 -6.04
CA ILE A 42 -7.25 -11.11 -4.92
C ILE A 42 -6.39 -10.52 -3.80
N ASN A 43 -6.90 -9.49 -3.14
CA ASN A 43 -6.36 -8.91 -1.92
C ASN A 43 -7.44 -8.82 -0.83
N GLU A 44 -7.00 -8.89 0.42
CA GLU A 44 -7.81 -8.66 1.63
C GLU A 44 -7.06 -7.65 2.50
N GLU A 45 -7.73 -6.57 2.92
CA GLU A 45 -7.08 -5.40 3.54
C GLU A 45 -6.29 -5.70 4.82
N THR A 46 -6.64 -6.79 5.52
CA THR A 46 -6.04 -7.19 6.81
C THR A 46 -5.00 -8.31 6.68
N LEU A 47 -4.76 -8.83 5.47
CA LEU A 47 -3.75 -9.86 5.25
C LEU A 47 -2.34 -9.26 5.27
N TRP A 48 -1.83 -9.04 6.47
CA TRP A 48 -0.48 -8.56 6.74
C TRP A 48 0.37 -9.65 7.39
N SER A 49 1.66 -9.65 7.10
CA SER A 49 2.61 -10.52 7.78
C SER A 49 2.96 -10.01 9.18
N GLY A 50 3.26 -10.93 10.09
CA GLY A 50 3.73 -10.62 11.42
C GLY A 50 2.62 -10.65 12.47
N LEU A 51 2.99 -10.28 13.69
CA LEU A 51 2.09 -10.20 14.83
C LEU A 51 2.16 -8.80 15.43
N HIS A 52 1.28 -8.54 16.39
CA HIS A 52 1.45 -7.39 17.26
C HIS A 52 2.80 -7.49 17.98
N ILE A 53 3.59 -6.43 17.89
CA ILE A 53 4.89 -6.29 18.54
C ILE A 53 4.92 -4.89 19.14
N ASP A 54 5.35 -4.77 20.40
CA ASP A 54 5.67 -3.47 20.99
C ASP A 54 6.92 -2.89 20.31
N ARG A 55 6.72 -1.82 19.56
CA ARG A 55 7.78 -1.12 18.82
C ARG A 55 8.34 0.07 19.58
N ASN A 56 7.91 0.31 20.82
CA ASN A 56 8.44 1.40 21.63
C ASN A 56 9.89 1.10 22.01
N ASN A 57 10.80 2.03 21.66
CA ASN A 57 12.17 1.95 22.12
C ASN A 57 12.25 2.51 23.56
N PRO A 58 12.66 1.71 24.57
CA PRO A 58 12.66 2.10 25.97
C PRO A 58 13.60 3.28 26.28
N PHE A 59 14.62 3.51 25.44
CA PHE A 59 15.61 4.57 25.64
C PHE A 59 15.20 5.91 25.02
N THR A 60 14.07 5.97 24.31
CA THR A 60 13.66 7.18 23.57
C THR A 60 13.42 8.36 24.52
N LEU A 61 12.69 8.12 25.61
CA LEU A 61 12.33 9.19 26.55
C LEU A 61 13.56 9.81 27.21
N GLU A 62 14.52 8.97 27.61
CA GLU A 62 15.78 9.40 28.23
C GLU A 62 16.62 10.25 27.27
N ASN A 63 16.70 9.85 26.00
CA ASN A 63 17.54 10.52 25.01
C ASN A 63 16.87 11.71 24.30
N LEU A 64 15.55 11.83 24.38
CA LEU A 64 14.79 12.89 23.68
C LEU A 64 15.28 14.32 23.99
N PRO A 65 15.63 14.70 25.23
CA PRO A 65 16.19 16.01 25.51
C PRO A 65 17.49 16.27 24.74
N LYS A 66 18.38 15.27 24.69
CA LYS A 66 19.67 15.40 24.01
C LYS A 66 19.52 15.48 22.49
N ILE A 67 18.63 14.66 21.93
CA ILE A 67 18.30 14.73 20.50
C ILE A 67 17.81 16.13 20.13
N ARG A 68 16.93 16.73 20.94
CA ARG A 68 16.42 18.09 20.70
C ARG A 68 17.53 19.15 20.76
N GLU A 69 18.43 19.04 21.73
CA GLU A 69 19.61 19.93 21.85
C GLU A 69 20.48 19.86 20.58
N LEU A 70 20.87 18.66 20.16
CA LEU A 70 21.72 18.45 18.98
C LEU A 70 21.06 18.98 17.70
N VAL A 71 19.77 18.73 17.51
CA VAL A 71 19.01 19.27 16.37
C VAL A 71 19.01 20.81 16.37
N LEU A 72 18.81 21.44 17.52
CA LEU A 72 18.81 22.91 17.64
C LEU A 72 20.21 23.51 17.44
N GLU A 73 21.26 22.78 17.77
CA GLU A 73 22.66 23.16 17.53
C GLU A 73 23.11 22.92 16.07
N GLY A 74 22.25 22.34 15.23
CA GLY A 74 22.59 21.99 13.84
C GLY A 74 23.47 20.75 13.68
N LYS A 75 23.63 19.99 14.77
CA LYS A 75 24.42 18.75 14.86
C LYS A 75 23.59 17.54 14.44
N ILE A 76 23.31 17.44 13.14
CA ILE A 76 22.35 16.44 12.59
C ILE A 76 22.94 15.03 12.50
N GLN A 77 24.27 14.90 12.41
CA GLN A 77 24.95 13.60 12.30
C GLN A 77 25.20 12.94 13.66
N GLU A 78 25.06 13.70 14.74
CA GLU A 78 25.25 13.28 16.14
C GLU A 78 23.90 13.01 16.83
#